data_AF-A0A2G5E8T0-F1
#
_entry.id   AF-A0A2G5E8T0-F1
#
_cell.length_a   1.000
_cell.length_b   1.000
_cell.length_c   1.000
_cell.angle_alpha   90.00
_cell.angle_beta   90.00
_cell.angle_gamma   90.00
#
_symmetry.space_group_name_H-M   'P 1'
#
loop_
_entity.id
_entity.type
_entity.pdbx_description
1 polymer ?
#
loop_
_entity_poly.entity_id
_entity_poly.type
_entity_poly.pdbx_seq_one_letter_code
_entity_poly.pdbx_strand_id
1 'polypeptide(L)'
;MRKFIGEEEIVESLISAAGVKGGGMFDWWNEIDNSIEWQQGIFYALCAAYSLVSFVALVQLFRIQMRVPEYGWTTQKVFHLMNFIVNGLRAILFGCYKSVFMIRPKALEMALLDLPGLLFFSTYTLLVLFWAEIYHQARSLPIDKLRPAYLTVNGVVYFIQVCLWLYVRLSHQPIAVEVAKIFFSVISLFAALGFIIYGGRLFYMLRRFPIESKGRRNKLNEVWTWG
;
A
#
# COMPACT_ATOMS: atom_id res chain seq x y z
N MET A 1 -22.19 -7.33 -20.76
CA MET A 1 -21.91 -8.68 -20.25
C MET A 1 -21.65 -9.70 -21.39
N ARG A 2 -20.96 -9.30 -22.48
CA ARG A 2 -20.73 -10.17 -23.66
C ARG A 2 -19.30 -10.05 -24.22
N LYS A 3 -18.38 -9.48 -23.43
CA LYS A 3 -16.98 -9.22 -23.83
C LYS A 3 -15.95 -9.93 -22.94
N PHE A 4 -16.41 -10.78 -22.03
CA PHE A 4 -15.56 -11.59 -21.15
C PHE A 4 -15.54 -13.09 -21.52
N ILE A 5 -16.50 -13.55 -22.34
CA ILE A 5 -16.65 -14.98 -22.70
C ILE A 5 -15.46 -15.48 -23.54
N GLY A 6 -14.92 -14.67 -24.46
CA GLY A 6 -13.84 -15.11 -25.35
C GLY A 6 -12.44 -15.10 -24.73
N GLU A 7 -12.25 -14.39 -23.60
CA GLU A 7 -10.95 -14.33 -22.92
C GLU A 7 -10.82 -15.50 -21.93
N GLU A 8 -11.90 -15.86 -21.24
CA GLU A 8 -11.98 -17.09 -20.44
C GLU A 8 -11.77 -18.34 -21.27
N GLU A 9 -12.37 -18.43 -22.46
CA GLU A 9 -12.24 -19.59 -23.36
C GLU A 9 -10.79 -19.82 -23.83
N ILE A 10 -10.04 -18.73 -24.07
CA ILE A 10 -8.62 -18.79 -24.44
C ILE A 10 -7.75 -19.21 -23.25
N VAL A 11 -8.06 -18.70 -22.05
CA VAL A 11 -7.32 -19.05 -20.83
C VAL A 11 -7.57 -20.51 -20.46
N GLU A 12 -8.82 -20.99 -20.54
CA GLU A 12 -9.19 -22.39 -20.33
C GLU A 12 -8.56 -23.32 -21.38
N SER A 13 -8.52 -22.89 -22.65
CA SER A 13 -7.82 -23.59 -23.73
C SER A 13 -6.31 -23.75 -23.44
N LEU A 14 -5.66 -22.70 -22.95
CA LEU A 14 -4.23 -22.71 -22.60
C LEU A 14 -3.96 -23.58 -21.35
N ILE A 15 -4.84 -23.54 -20.34
CA ILE A 15 -4.74 -24.38 -19.12
C ILE A 15 -4.92 -25.86 -19.47
N SER A 16 -5.89 -26.17 -20.35
CA SER A 16 -6.15 -27.51 -20.86
C SER A 16 -4.97 -28.04 -21.69
N ALA A 17 -4.41 -27.22 -22.59
CA ALA A 17 -3.24 -27.56 -23.39
C ALA A 17 -1.95 -27.76 -22.55
N ALA A 18 -1.84 -27.11 -21.39
CA ALA A 18 -0.73 -27.27 -20.46
C ALA A 18 -0.80 -28.56 -19.60
N GLY A 19 -1.83 -29.40 -19.77
CA GLY A 19 -1.97 -30.66 -19.03
C GLY A 19 -2.22 -30.47 -17.53
N VAL A 20 -2.55 -29.25 -17.10
CA VAL A 20 -2.99 -28.98 -15.73
C VAL A 20 -4.41 -29.53 -15.62
N LYS A 21 -4.55 -30.77 -15.14
CA LYS A 21 -5.85 -31.23 -14.64
C LYS A 21 -6.25 -30.27 -13.53
N GLY A 22 -7.18 -29.35 -13.80
CA GLY A 22 -7.80 -28.47 -12.83
C GLY A 22 -8.65 -29.26 -11.85
N GLY A 23 -8.01 -30.12 -11.05
CA GLY A 23 -8.68 -30.96 -10.07
C GLY A 23 -8.85 -30.22 -8.75
N GLY A 24 -10.07 -30.26 -8.20
CA GLY A 24 -10.41 -29.95 -6.81
C GLY A 24 -10.26 -28.49 -6.38
N MET A 25 -9.07 -27.90 -6.55
CA MET A 25 -8.78 -26.52 -6.15
C MET A 25 -9.44 -25.49 -7.08
N PHE A 26 -9.52 -25.78 -8.39
CA PHE A 26 -10.19 -24.88 -9.35
C PHE A 26 -11.71 -24.95 -9.17
N ASP A 27 -12.27 -26.15 -9.00
CA ASP A 27 -13.69 -26.36 -8.69
C ASP A 27 -14.10 -25.73 -7.36
N TRP A 28 -13.27 -25.88 -6.31
CA TRP A 28 -13.49 -25.24 -5.01
C TRP A 28 -13.43 -23.70 -5.09
N TRP A 29 -12.48 -23.16 -5.85
CA TRP A 29 -12.41 -21.71 -6.09
C TRP A 29 -13.64 -21.20 -6.84
N ASN A 30 -14.09 -21.94 -7.87
CA ASN A 30 -15.29 -21.60 -8.62
C ASN A 30 -16.54 -21.65 -7.73
N GLU A 31 -16.64 -22.60 -6.80
CA GLU A 31 -17.77 -22.69 -5.87
C GLU A 31 -17.82 -21.48 -4.92
N ILE A 32 -16.67 -21.06 -4.39
CA ILE A 32 -16.57 -19.86 -3.54
C ILE A 32 -16.87 -18.59 -4.34
N ASP A 33 -16.32 -18.47 -5.55
CA ASP A 33 -16.48 -17.28 -6.37
C ASP A 33 -17.94 -17.11 -6.83
N ASN A 34 -18.65 -18.21 -7.11
CA ASN A 34 -20.07 -18.16 -7.48
C ASN A 34 -21.02 -17.99 -6.28
N SER A 35 -20.56 -18.16 -5.05
CA SER A 35 -21.40 -18.05 -3.86
C SER A 35 -21.52 -16.62 -3.35
N ILE A 36 -22.72 -16.05 -3.50
CA ILE A 36 -23.07 -14.71 -3.02
C ILE A 36 -22.88 -14.58 -1.49
N GLU A 37 -23.14 -15.65 -0.74
CA GLU A 37 -23.01 -15.68 0.72
C GLU A 37 -21.54 -15.61 1.15
N TRP A 38 -20.66 -16.37 0.47
CA TRP A 38 -19.21 -16.31 0.71
C TRP A 38 -18.63 -14.95 0.34
N GLN A 39 -18.99 -14.41 -0.82
CA GLN A 39 -18.57 -13.06 -1.21
C GLN A 39 -18.98 -12.02 -0.17
N GLN A 40 -20.23 -12.08 0.29
CA GLN A 40 -20.74 -11.21 1.36
C GLN A 40 -19.95 -11.35 2.65
N GLY A 41 -19.74 -12.58 3.12
CA GLY A 41 -18.97 -12.88 4.32
C GLY A 41 -17.55 -12.33 4.24
N ILE A 42 -16.87 -12.52 3.11
CA ILE A 42 -15.51 -12.00 2.87
C ILE A 42 -15.50 -10.48 2.91
N PHE A 43 -16.41 -9.79 2.21
CA PHE A 43 -16.44 -8.32 2.22
C PHE A 43 -16.71 -7.73 3.60
N TYR A 44 -17.63 -8.29 4.38
CA TYR A 44 -17.88 -7.83 5.75
C TYR A 44 -16.72 -8.14 6.70
N ALA A 45 -16.09 -9.32 6.58
CA ALA A 45 -14.90 -9.66 7.36
C ALA A 45 -13.73 -8.71 7.06
N LEU A 46 -13.50 -8.41 5.78
CA LEU A 46 -12.51 -7.43 5.35
C LEU A 46 -12.84 -6.03 5.87
N CYS A 47 -14.09 -5.60 5.76
CA CYS A 47 -14.54 -4.31 6.31
C CYS A 47 -14.23 -4.20 7.81
N ALA A 48 -14.57 -5.23 8.60
CA ALA A 48 -14.30 -5.27 10.03
C ALA A 48 -12.79 -5.23 10.34
N ALA A 49 -11.99 -6.02 9.63
CA ALA A 49 -10.54 -6.06 9.81
C ALA A 49 -9.88 -4.71 9.47
N TYR A 50 -10.23 -4.09 8.34
CA TYR A 50 -9.71 -2.79 7.94
C TYR A 50 -10.18 -1.67 8.89
N SER A 51 -11.41 -1.73 9.39
CA SER A 51 -11.92 -0.79 10.41
C SER A 51 -11.10 -0.88 11.69
N LEU A 52 -10.80 -2.11 12.14
CA LEU A 52 -9.98 -2.33 13.34
C LEU A 52 -8.58 -1.77 13.16
N VAL A 53 -7.91 -2.05 12.04
CA VAL A 53 -6.56 -1.52 11.75
C VAL A 53 -6.58 0.00 11.67
N SER A 54 -7.58 0.58 11.01
CA SER A 54 -7.76 2.04 10.93
C SER A 54 -7.92 2.65 12.33
N PHE A 55 -8.77 2.07 13.17
CA PHE A 55 -8.97 2.53 14.55
C PHE A 55 -7.69 2.45 15.38
N VAL A 56 -6.95 1.34 15.31
CA VAL A 56 -5.66 1.19 15.99
C VAL A 56 -4.69 2.27 15.52
N ALA A 57 -4.58 2.53 14.21
CA ALA A 57 -3.71 3.57 13.67
C ALA A 57 -4.07 4.97 14.21
N LEU A 58 -5.37 5.28 14.33
CA LEU A 58 -5.84 6.54 14.90
C LEU A 58 -5.47 6.67 16.39
N VAL A 59 -5.64 5.60 17.17
CA VAL A 59 -5.23 5.56 18.58
C VAL A 59 -3.72 5.77 18.71
N GLN A 60 -2.91 5.15 17.85
CA GLN A 60 -1.46 5.37 17.85
C GLN A 60 -1.09 6.82 17.53
N LEU A 61 -1.75 7.43 16.53
CA LEU A 61 -1.54 8.83 16.17
C LEU A 61 -1.84 9.75 17.38
N PHE A 62 -2.98 9.55 18.02
CA PHE A 62 -3.39 10.36 19.17
C PHE A 62 -2.45 10.18 20.36
N ARG A 63 -2.06 8.93 20.65
CA ARG A 63 -1.10 8.62 21.72
C ARG A 63 0.25 9.31 21.50
N ILE A 64 0.76 9.32 20.28
CA ILE A 64 2.02 9.98 19.94
C ILE A 64 1.88 11.50 20.04
N GLN A 65 0.76 12.06 19.58
CA GLN A 65 0.51 13.50 19.64
C GLN A 65 0.41 14.02 21.08
N MET A 66 -0.25 13.27 21.97
CA MET A 66 -0.32 13.64 23.41
C MET A 66 1.00 13.43 24.15
N ARG A 67 1.78 12.40 23.78
CA ARG A 67 3.05 12.10 24.46
C ARG A 67 4.12 13.16 24.16
N VAL A 68 4.13 13.68 22.95
CA VAL A 68 5.16 14.62 22.49
C VAL A 68 4.53 15.72 21.62
N PRO A 69 3.77 16.66 22.24
CA PRO A 69 3.09 17.72 21.53
C PRO A 69 4.03 18.81 20.99
N GLU A 70 5.23 18.95 21.57
CA GLU A 70 6.20 20.01 21.21
C GLU A 70 6.83 19.76 19.83
N TYR A 71 6.93 18.49 19.43
CA TYR A 71 7.40 18.11 18.11
C TYR A 71 6.22 18.13 17.14
N GLY A 72 6.35 18.88 16.04
CA GLY A 72 5.32 18.99 14.99
C GLY A 72 5.03 17.68 14.24
N TRP A 73 4.70 17.79 12.95
CA TRP A 73 4.36 16.64 12.11
C TRP A 73 5.60 15.82 11.71
N THR A 74 5.90 14.78 12.49
CA THR A 74 6.98 13.83 12.20
C THR A 74 6.54 12.77 11.17
N THR A 75 7.50 12.15 10.48
CA THR A 75 7.24 11.08 9.50
C THR A 75 6.43 9.93 10.12
N GLN A 76 6.63 9.64 11.42
CA GLN A 76 5.86 8.64 12.15
C GLN A 76 4.37 9.03 12.32
N LYS A 77 4.08 10.28 12.69
CA LYS A 77 2.69 10.79 12.80
C LYS A 77 2.00 10.72 11.43
N VAL A 78 2.70 11.14 10.37
CA VAL A 78 2.19 11.06 8.99
C VAL A 78 1.94 9.62 8.57
N PHE A 79 2.81 8.66 8.95
CA PHE A 79 2.61 7.25 8.64
C PHE A 79 1.35 6.67 9.29
N HIS A 80 1.10 6.97 10.57
CA HIS A 80 -0.13 6.53 11.23
C HIS A 80 -1.38 7.21 10.67
N LEU A 81 -1.29 8.51 10.32
CA LEU A 81 -2.37 9.22 9.65
C LEU A 81 -2.71 8.59 8.29
N MET A 82 -1.69 8.30 7.47
CA MET A 82 -1.88 7.65 6.17
C MET A 82 -2.49 6.27 6.33
N ASN A 83 -2.04 5.46 7.30
CA ASN A 83 -2.65 4.17 7.58
C ASN A 83 -4.10 4.30 8.04
N PHE A 84 -4.43 5.28 8.89
CA PHE A 84 -5.82 5.54 9.28
C PHE A 84 -6.69 5.82 8.04
N ILE A 85 -6.24 6.71 7.14
CA ILE A 85 -6.95 7.09 5.92
C ILE A 85 -7.10 5.91 4.96
N VAL A 86 -6.00 5.21 4.63
CA VAL A 86 -6.00 4.08 3.69
C VAL A 86 -6.93 2.97 4.16
N ASN A 87 -6.75 2.51 5.41
CA ASN A 87 -7.53 1.42 5.95
C ASN A 87 -8.99 1.84 6.18
N GLY A 88 -9.23 3.09 6.59
CA GLY A 88 -10.58 3.63 6.76
C GLY A 88 -11.35 3.72 5.44
N LEU A 89 -10.72 4.24 4.39
CA LEU A 89 -11.31 4.28 3.05
C LEU A 89 -11.61 2.86 2.56
N ARG A 90 -10.66 1.93 2.74
CA ARG A 90 -10.83 0.54 2.32
C ARG A 90 -11.96 -0.16 3.07
N ALA A 91 -12.11 0.10 4.37
CA ALA A 91 -13.23 -0.37 5.17
C ALA A 91 -14.56 0.16 4.65
N ILE A 92 -14.65 1.47 4.35
CA ILE A 92 -15.85 2.08 3.78
C ILE A 92 -16.22 1.42 2.45
N LEU A 93 -15.24 1.21 1.56
CA LEU A 93 -15.49 0.57 0.26
C LEU A 93 -15.98 -0.87 0.40
N PHE A 94 -15.39 -1.65 1.31
CA PHE A 94 -15.86 -3.00 1.58
C PHE A 94 -17.23 -3.03 2.27
N GLY A 95 -17.53 -2.09 3.16
CA GLY A 95 -18.85 -1.97 3.80
C GLY A 95 -19.95 -1.49 2.83
N CYS A 96 -19.59 -0.61 1.91
CA CYS A 96 -20.48 -0.01 0.91
C CYS A 96 -20.36 -0.66 -0.47
N TYR A 97 -19.78 -1.87 -0.58
CA TYR A 97 -19.43 -2.47 -1.87
C TYR A 97 -20.63 -2.53 -2.84
N LYS A 98 -21.83 -2.89 -2.36
CA LYS A 98 -23.06 -2.90 -3.17
C LYS A 98 -23.36 -1.53 -3.81
N SER A 99 -23.16 -0.45 -3.07
CA SER A 99 -23.36 0.91 -3.56
C SER A 99 -22.26 1.34 -4.53
N VAL A 100 -21.01 0.95 -4.26
CA VAL A 100 -19.85 1.24 -5.12
C VAL A 100 -20.01 0.59 -6.51
N PHE A 101 -20.44 -0.66 -6.56
CA PHE A 101 -20.66 -1.38 -7.83
C PHE A 101 -21.92 -0.91 -8.60
N MET A 102 -22.80 -0.10 -8.00
CA MET A 102 -23.95 0.50 -8.68
C MET A 102 -23.63 1.86 -9.33
N ILE A 103 -22.41 2.36 -9.21
CA ILE A 103 -22.00 3.66 -9.74
C ILE A 103 -21.97 3.60 -11.29
N ARG A 104 -22.95 4.25 -11.92
CA ARG A 104 -23.16 4.29 -13.39
C ARG A 104 -21.92 4.72 -14.23
N PRO A 105 -21.03 5.64 -13.78
CA PRO A 105 -19.78 5.90 -14.49
C PRO A 105 -18.66 4.91 -14.13
N LYS A 106 -18.34 3.99 -15.05
CA LYS A 106 -17.24 3.00 -14.93
C LYS A 106 -15.89 3.60 -14.51
N ALA A 107 -15.57 4.82 -14.96
CA ALA A 107 -14.33 5.50 -14.57
C ALA A 107 -14.33 5.95 -13.11
N LEU A 108 -15.49 6.33 -12.55
CA LEU A 108 -15.61 6.71 -11.14
C LEU A 108 -15.55 5.49 -10.24
N GLU A 109 -16.22 4.40 -10.65
CA GLU A 109 -16.11 3.10 -9.99
C GLU A 109 -14.65 2.64 -9.94
N MET A 110 -13.96 2.63 -11.08
CA MET A 110 -12.54 2.28 -11.16
C MET A 110 -11.66 3.18 -10.31
N ALA A 111 -11.83 4.51 -10.40
CA ALA A 111 -11.06 5.45 -9.60
C ALA A 111 -11.29 5.25 -8.09
N LEU A 112 -12.53 4.96 -7.69
CA LEU A 112 -12.88 4.72 -6.30
C LEU A 112 -12.27 3.41 -5.76
N LEU A 113 -12.17 2.38 -6.61
CA LEU A 113 -11.52 1.10 -6.27
C LEU A 113 -9.98 1.19 -6.29
N ASP A 114 -9.41 2.01 -7.17
CA ASP A 114 -7.97 2.21 -7.33
C ASP A 114 -7.39 3.16 -6.25
N LEU A 115 -8.18 4.13 -5.77
CA LEU A 115 -7.74 5.16 -4.82
C LEU A 115 -7.13 4.61 -3.52
N PRO A 116 -7.71 3.60 -2.83
CA PRO A 116 -7.06 2.95 -1.70
C PRO A 116 -5.71 2.33 -2.08
N GLY A 117 -5.59 1.78 -3.28
CA GLY A 117 -4.36 1.21 -3.82
C GLY A 117 -3.26 2.25 -4.01
N LEU A 118 -3.61 3.44 -4.54
CA LEU A 118 -2.68 4.56 -4.67
C LEU A 118 -2.23 5.12 -3.32
N LEU A 119 -3.18 5.29 -2.40
CA LEU A 119 -2.86 5.76 -1.05
C LEU A 119 -2.01 4.72 -0.29
N PHE A 120 -2.24 3.43 -0.54
CA PHE A 120 -1.38 2.36 -0.05
C PHE A 120 0.03 2.51 -0.62
N PHE A 121 0.20 2.66 -1.95
CA PHE A 121 1.50 2.95 -2.56
C PHE A 121 2.20 4.16 -1.89
N SER A 122 1.49 5.27 -1.69
CA SER A 122 2.00 6.45 -0.97
C SER A 122 2.44 6.14 0.47
N THR A 123 1.74 5.25 1.14
CA THR A 123 2.07 4.81 2.51
C THR A 123 3.34 3.96 2.54
N TYR A 124 3.53 3.06 1.56
CA TYR A 124 4.76 2.26 1.47
C TYR A 124 5.95 3.09 1.02
N THR A 125 5.79 4.01 0.07
CA THR A 125 6.87 4.92 -0.30
C THR A 125 7.22 5.86 0.84
N LEU A 126 6.26 6.23 1.71
CA LEU A 126 6.51 6.97 2.95
C LEU A 126 7.28 6.12 3.97
N LEU A 127 6.98 4.83 4.08
CA LEU A 127 7.74 3.90 4.91
C LEU A 127 9.19 3.74 4.40
N VAL A 128 9.37 3.63 3.09
CA VAL A 128 10.69 3.61 2.46
C VAL A 128 11.44 4.92 2.72
N LEU A 129 10.77 6.07 2.61
CA LEU A 129 11.32 7.36 2.98
C LEU A 129 11.78 7.36 4.45
N PHE A 130 10.94 6.90 5.36
CA PHE A 130 11.28 6.82 6.79
C PHE A 130 12.52 5.95 7.03
N TRP A 131 12.62 4.80 6.38
CA TRP A 131 13.81 3.95 6.48
C TRP A 131 15.06 4.60 5.86
N ALA A 132 14.91 5.29 4.73
CA ALA A 132 15.99 6.05 4.12
C ALA A 132 16.47 7.18 5.04
N GLU A 133 15.56 7.88 5.73
CA GLU A 133 15.89 8.90 6.73
C GLU A 133 16.74 8.30 7.86
N ILE A 134 16.31 7.18 8.46
CA ILE A 134 17.09 6.50 9.52
C ILE A 134 18.46 6.05 9.00
N TYR A 135 18.51 5.46 7.81
CA TYR A 135 19.74 4.98 7.20
C TYR A 135 20.73 6.12 6.94
N HIS A 136 20.27 7.23 6.35
CA HIS A 136 21.11 8.41 6.09
C HIS A 136 21.57 9.05 7.39
N GLN A 137 20.69 9.18 8.39
CA GLN A 137 21.05 9.71 9.71
C GLN A 137 22.12 8.86 10.40
N ALA A 138 21.99 7.53 10.37
CA ALA A 138 22.98 6.62 10.94
C ALA A 138 24.35 6.68 10.24
N ARG A 139 24.38 7.16 8.99
CA ARG A 139 25.59 7.36 8.18
C ARG A 139 26.03 8.81 8.09
N SER A 140 25.39 9.73 8.81
CA SER A 140 25.65 11.18 8.75
C SER A 140 25.61 11.75 7.31
N LEU A 141 24.75 11.20 6.47
CA LEU A 141 24.50 11.66 5.10
C LEU A 141 23.39 12.72 5.07
N PRO A 142 23.38 13.61 4.06
CA PRO A 142 22.34 14.61 3.91
C PRO A 142 20.95 13.97 3.65
N ILE A 143 19.90 14.57 4.21
CA ILE A 143 18.49 14.12 4.14
C ILE A 143 17.54 15.11 3.44
N ASP A 144 18.05 16.27 3.05
CA ASP A 144 17.31 17.40 2.46
C ASP A 144 16.53 17.01 1.19
N LYS A 145 17.09 16.09 0.38
CA LYS A 145 16.49 15.67 -0.90
C LYS A 145 15.48 14.53 -0.78
N LEU A 146 15.42 13.84 0.36
CA LEU A 146 14.59 12.63 0.51
C LEU A 146 13.09 12.97 0.47
N ARG A 147 12.66 14.01 1.17
CA ARG A 147 11.25 14.44 1.22
C ARG A 147 10.75 14.99 -0.12
N PRO A 148 11.48 15.90 -0.80
CA PRO A 148 11.11 16.30 -2.16
C PRO A 148 11.04 15.12 -3.13
N ALA A 149 11.98 14.16 -3.07
CA ALA A 149 11.94 12.99 -3.93
C ALA A 149 10.67 12.14 -3.72
N TYR A 150 10.28 11.92 -2.47
CA TYR A 150 9.02 11.25 -2.12
C TYR A 150 7.80 11.97 -2.72
N LEU A 151 7.73 13.30 -2.57
CA LEU A 151 6.62 14.10 -3.10
C LEU A 151 6.59 14.07 -4.62
N THR A 152 7.74 14.18 -5.29
CA THR A 152 7.86 14.12 -6.74
C THR A 152 7.42 12.76 -7.28
N VAL A 153 7.89 11.65 -6.70
CA VAL A 153 7.53 10.29 -7.15
C VAL A 153 6.03 10.06 -7.01
N ASN A 154 5.45 10.39 -5.86
CA ASN A 154 4.01 10.26 -5.66
C ASN A 154 3.22 11.19 -6.59
N GLY A 155 3.64 12.45 -6.74
CA GLY A 155 3.01 13.40 -7.65
C GLY A 155 2.96 12.89 -9.09
N VAL A 156 4.06 12.33 -9.60
CA VAL A 156 4.12 11.74 -10.95
C VAL A 156 3.19 10.53 -11.09
N VAL A 157 3.20 9.62 -10.12
CA VAL A 157 2.33 8.43 -10.15
C VAL A 157 0.85 8.83 -10.15
N TYR A 158 0.47 9.79 -9.30
CA TYR A 158 -0.91 10.27 -9.20
C TYR A 158 -1.34 10.99 -10.48
N PHE A 159 -0.45 11.80 -11.05
CA PHE A 159 -0.71 12.46 -12.32
C PHE A 159 -0.97 11.45 -13.45
N ILE A 160 -0.09 10.46 -13.62
CA ILE A 160 -0.26 9.42 -14.64
C ILE A 160 -1.58 8.65 -14.40
N GLN A 161 -1.90 8.32 -13.15
CA GLN A 161 -3.13 7.61 -12.83
C GLN A 161 -4.39 8.41 -13.20
N VAL A 162 -4.41 9.71 -12.90
CA VAL A 162 -5.52 10.60 -13.30
C VAL A 162 -5.65 10.64 -14.83
N CYS A 163 -4.53 10.73 -15.56
CA CYS A 163 -4.54 10.65 -17.01
C CYS A 163 -5.11 9.31 -17.52
N LEU A 164 -4.77 8.19 -16.88
CA LEU A 164 -5.29 6.86 -17.24
C LEU A 164 -6.80 6.76 -16.99
N TRP A 165 -7.31 7.26 -15.86
CA TRP A 165 -8.75 7.28 -15.60
C TRP A 165 -9.51 8.14 -16.62
N LEU A 166 -8.96 9.29 -17.00
CA LEU A 166 -9.52 10.13 -18.07
C LEU A 166 -9.49 9.39 -19.42
N TYR A 167 -8.41 8.68 -19.73
CA TYR A 167 -8.29 7.89 -20.95
C TYR A 167 -9.32 6.75 -21.00
N VAL A 168 -9.52 6.03 -19.89
CA VAL A 168 -10.58 5.00 -19.77
C VAL A 168 -11.96 5.63 -19.97
N ARG A 169 -12.19 6.81 -19.40
CA ARG A 169 -13.47 7.53 -19.51
C ARG A 169 -13.78 7.95 -20.95
N LEU A 170 -12.78 8.38 -21.71
CA LEU A 170 -12.96 8.89 -23.07
C LEU A 170 -12.98 7.77 -24.12
N SER A 171 -12.05 6.81 -24.03
CA SER A 171 -11.83 5.80 -25.08
C SER A 171 -12.90 4.71 -25.13
N HIS A 172 -13.55 4.38 -24.00
CA HIS A 172 -14.51 3.26 -23.87
C HIS A 172 -13.99 1.87 -24.33
N GLN A 173 -12.70 1.76 -24.70
CA GLN A 173 -12.09 0.53 -25.18
C GLN A 173 -11.59 -0.33 -24.01
N PRO A 174 -11.67 -1.67 -24.11
CA PRO A 174 -11.16 -2.57 -23.07
C PRO A 174 -9.64 -2.41 -22.87
N ILE A 175 -8.90 -2.07 -23.92
CA ILE A 175 -7.44 -1.86 -23.88
C ILE A 175 -7.06 -0.78 -22.85
N ALA A 176 -7.87 0.26 -22.68
CA ALA A 176 -7.58 1.32 -21.72
C ALA A 176 -7.59 0.83 -20.27
N VAL A 177 -8.46 -0.14 -19.96
CA VAL A 177 -8.54 -0.76 -18.62
C VAL A 177 -7.31 -1.65 -18.39
N GLU A 178 -6.89 -2.42 -19.39
CA GLU A 178 -5.69 -3.26 -19.28
C GLU A 178 -4.42 -2.44 -19.08
N VAL A 179 -4.27 -1.32 -19.80
CA VAL A 179 -3.15 -0.39 -19.59
C VAL A 179 -3.12 0.14 -18.15
N ALA A 180 -4.27 0.50 -17.58
CA ALA A 180 -4.34 0.98 -16.19
C ALA A 180 -3.95 -0.10 -15.17
N LYS A 181 -4.36 -1.36 -15.40
CA LYS A 181 -3.97 -2.50 -14.54
C LYS A 181 -2.46 -2.78 -14.63
N ILE A 182 -1.88 -2.75 -15.83
CA ILE A 182 -0.43 -2.93 -16.02
C ILE A 182 0.35 -1.81 -15.32
N PHE A 183 -0.11 -0.57 -15.41
CA PHE A 183 0.51 0.53 -14.68
C PHE A 183 0.47 0.28 -13.16
N PHE A 184 -0.69 -0.13 -12.63
CA PHE A 184 -0.85 -0.44 -11.21
C PHE A 184 0.06 -1.58 -10.74
N SER A 185 0.26 -2.61 -11.55
CA SER A 185 1.18 -3.72 -11.22
C SER A 185 2.64 -3.27 -11.21
N VAL A 186 3.03 -2.41 -12.15
CA VAL A 186 4.39 -1.84 -12.24
C VAL A 186 4.70 -0.99 -11.01
N ILE A 187 3.82 -0.07 -10.61
CA ILE A 187 4.06 0.75 -9.40
C ILE A 187 4.13 -0.11 -8.13
N SER A 188 3.33 -1.18 -8.06
CA SER A 188 3.34 -2.13 -6.95
C SER A 188 4.66 -2.88 -6.86
N LEU A 189 5.22 -3.30 -8.00
CA LEU A 189 6.55 -3.90 -8.08
C LEU A 189 7.64 -2.95 -7.60
N PHE A 190 7.62 -1.68 -8.04
CA PHE A 190 8.59 -0.68 -7.59
C PHE A 190 8.50 -0.41 -6.08
N ALA A 191 7.29 -0.36 -5.51
CA ALA A 191 7.12 -0.24 -4.07
C ALA A 191 7.74 -1.43 -3.32
N ALA A 192 7.51 -2.66 -3.80
CA ALA A 192 8.10 -3.87 -3.22
C ALA A 192 9.64 -3.86 -3.30
N LEU A 193 10.21 -3.44 -4.43
CA LEU A 193 11.67 -3.29 -4.59
C LEU A 193 12.23 -2.24 -3.61
N GLY A 194 11.57 -1.09 -3.48
CA GLY A 194 11.96 -0.06 -2.51
C GLY A 194 11.97 -0.58 -1.08
N PHE A 195 10.95 -1.36 -0.71
CA PHE A 195 10.85 -2.00 0.60
C PHE A 195 12.00 -2.98 0.85
N ILE A 196 12.32 -3.84 -0.11
CA ILE A 196 13.41 -4.82 0.01
C ILE A 196 14.76 -4.11 0.15
N ILE A 197 15.03 -3.10 -0.69
CA ILE A 197 16.33 -2.42 -0.71
C ILE A 197 16.57 -1.63 0.58
N TYR A 198 15.65 -0.73 0.96
CA TYR A 198 15.84 0.14 2.12
C TYR A 198 15.56 -0.59 3.44
N GLY A 199 14.53 -1.45 3.47
CA GLY A 199 14.22 -2.28 4.63
C GLY A 199 15.33 -3.29 4.91
N GLY A 200 15.86 -3.97 3.88
CA GLY A 200 16.97 -4.90 4.00
C GLY A 200 18.27 -4.22 4.47
N ARG A 201 18.62 -3.07 3.89
CA ARG A 201 19.79 -2.28 4.31
C ARG A 201 19.68 -1.80 5.75
N LEU A 202 18.50 -1.34 6.16
CA LEU A 202 18.25 -0.92 7.54
C LEU A 202 18.33 -2.09 8.51
N PHE A 203 17.69 -3.22 8.19
CA PHE A 203 17.74 -4.44 9.01
C PHE A 203 19.17 -4.93 9.23
N TYR A 204 19.98 -4.94 8.17
CA TYR A 204 21.39 -5.31 8.25
C TYR A 204 22.20 -4.35 9.14
N MET A 205 21.94 -3.05 9.03
CA MET A 205 22.57 -2.02 9.86
C MET A 205 22.22 -2.19 11.35
N LEU A 206 20.94 -2.39 11.68
CA LEU A 206 20.48 -2.59 13.06
C LEU A 206 21.05 -3.89 13.67
N ARG A 207 21.26 -4.94 12.87
CA ARG A 207 21.94 -6.15 13.33
C ARG A 207 23.44 -5.94 13.62
N ARG A 208 24.11 -5.06 12.87
CA ARG A 208 25.55 -4.78 13.09
C ARG A 208 25.81 -3.75 14.19
N PHE A 209 24.85 -2.88 14.49
CA PHE A 209 24.93 -1.89 15.55
C PHE A 209 23.76 -2.07 16.54
N PRO A 210 23.90 -2.91 17.58
CA PRO A 210 22.92 -2.91 18.66
C PRO A 210 22.80 -1.48 19.25
N ILE A 211 21.60 -1.10 19.67
CA ILE A 211 21.15 0.26 20.07
C ILE A 211 21.96 0.91 21.21
N GLU A 212 22.96 0.23 21.75
CA GLU A 212 23.93 0.82 22.64
C GLU A 212 25.10 1.36 21.82
N SER A 213 25.52 2.62 22.04
CA SER A 213 26.93 2.92 22.36
C SER A 213 27.57 4.22 21.83
N LYS A 214 26.91 5.18 21.17
CA LYS A 214 27.56 6.51 20.99
C LYS A 214 27.21 7.49 22.12
N GLY A 215 25.94 7.66 22.45
CA GLY A 215 25.53 8.56 23.55
C GLY A 215 25.93 8.09 24.96
N ARG A 216 25.93 6.77 25.20
CA ARG A 216 26.21 6.22 26.55
C ARG A 216 27.71 6.06 26.85
N ARG A 217 28.58 5.92 25.82
CA ARG A 217 30.04 5.86 26.01
C ARG A 217 30.61 7.22 26.44
N ASN A 218 30.09 8.32 25.88
CA ASN A 218 30.51 9.66 26.33
C ASN A 218 30.02 9.97 27.74
N LYS A 219 28.79 9.58 28.11
CA LYS A 219 28.30 9.72 29.49
C LYS A 219 29.02 8.82 30.50
N LEU A 220 29.46 7.62 30.10
CA LEU A 220 30.27 6.75 30.98
C LEU A 220 31.69 7.30 31.13
N ASN A 221 32.31 7.79 30.05
CA ASN A 221 33.64 8.41 30.12
C ASN A 221 33.63 9.68 30.97
N GLU A 222 32.56 10.48 30.92
CA GLU A 222 32.39 11.62 31.83
C GLU A 222 32.33 11.14 33.29
N VAL A 223 31.54 10.11 33.61
CA VAL A 223 31.41 9.58 34.99
C VAL A 223 32.72 8.99 35.53
N TRP A 224 33.56 8.39 34.68
CA TRP A 224 34.87 7.86 35.08
C TRP A 224 35.96 8.94 35.26
N THR A 225 35.81 10.12 34.64
CA THR A 225 36.77 11.23 34.82
C THR A 225 36.52 12.08 36.07
N TRP A 226 35.44 11.81 36.81
CA TRP A 226 35.05 12.53 38.04
C TRP A 226 35.14 11.69 39.33
N GLY A 227 35.69 10.46 39.28
CA GLY A 227 35.92 9.59 40.45
C GLY A 227 37.38 9.21 40.57
#